data_AF-A0A4U1J827-F1
#
_entry.id   AF-A0A4U1J827-F1
#
_cell.length_a   1.000
_cell.length_b   1.000
_cell.length_c   1.000
_cell.angle_alpha   90.00
_cell.angle_beta   90.00
_cell.angle_gamma   90.00
#
_symmetry.space_group_name_H-M   'P 1'
#
loop_
_entity.id
_entity.type
_entity.pdbx_description
1 polymer ?
#
loop_
_entity_poly.entity_id
_entity_poly.type
_entity_poly.pdbx_seq_one_letter_code
_entity_poly.pdbx_strand_id
1 'polypeptide(L)'
;MDITYTAGDAVRVSGLRYKKLDEILRSGLLKPSAGGGQGRGSPRRFTARDLLALRLAREILKAGIRVRTMVGALRYVQRGHGFPELHELVNVAIWTDGQEVVLCDKTKKKSAPGSSERCVSHFVDLGPAAEHVRRGIERLPSKQR
;
A
#
# COMPACT_ATOMS: atom_id res chain seq x y z
N MET A 1 -3.99 -10.07 17.94
CA MET A 1 -2.69 -10.37 17.32
C MET A 1 -2.91 -10.26 15.82
N ASP A 2 -2.36 -9.24 15.17
CA ASP A 2 -2.64 -9.01 13.75
C ASP A 2 -2.09 -10.14 12.89
N ILE A 3 -2.85 -10.57 11.88
CA ILE A 3 -2.42 -11.60 10.93
C ILE A 3 -1.22 -11.05 10.15
N THR A 4 -0.14 -11.82 10.11
CA THR A 4 1.09 -11.46 9.37
C THR A 4 1.38 -12.43 8.23
N TYR A 5 1.94 -11.89 7.16
CA TYR A 5 2.20 -12.58 5.91
C TYR A 5 3.71 -12.69 5.66
N THR A 6 4.14 -13.75 5.00
CA THR A 6 5.55 -13.94 4.62
C THR A 6 5.90 -13.13 3.37
N ALA A 7 7.19 -13.02 3.03
CA ALA A 7 7.61 -12.43 1.76
C ALA A 7 7.03 -13.16 0.54
N GLY A 8 6.87 -14.49 0.60
CA GLY A 8 6.24 -15.28 -0.46
C GLY A 8 4.76 -14.94 -0.63
N ASP A 9 4.04 -14.80 0.47
CA ASP A 9 2.64 -14.36 0.45
C ASP A 9 2.53 -12.93 -0.09
N ALA A 10 3.45 -12.04 0.31
CA ALA A 10 3.46 -10.66 -0.15
C ALA A 10 3.66 -10.55 -1.67
N VAL A 11 4.57 -11.34 -2.24
CA VAL A 11 4.78 -11.46 -3.68
C VAL A 11 3.52 -12.00 -4.36
N ARG A 12 2.91 -13.06 -3.82
CA ARG A 12 1.69 -13.66 -4.38
C ARG A 12 0.50 -12.69 -4.39
N VAL A 13 0.26 -11.99 -3.28
CA VAL A 13 -0.90 -11.12 -3.10
C VAL A 13 -0.74 -9.77 -3.82
N SER A 14 0.44 -9.14 -3.76
CA SER A 14 0.67 -7.90 -4.51
C SER A 14 0.85 -8.15 -6.02
N GLY A 15 1.28 -9.37 -6.36
CA GLY A 15 1.71 -9.81 -7.68
C GLY A 15 2.96 -9.08 -8.21
N LEU A 16 3.74 -8.47 -7.31
CA LEU A 16 5.12 -8.07 -7.62
C LEU A 16 5.95 -9.31 -7.94
N ARG A 17 7.07 -9.11 -8.65
CA ARG A 17 8.13 -10.13 -8.71
C ARG A 17 8.95 -10.07 -7.42
N TYR A 18 9.52 -11.20 -6.99
CA TYR A 18 10.33 -11.26 -5.76
C TYR A 18 11.50 -10.27 -5.79
N LYS A 19 12.21 -10.16 -6.92
CA LYS A 19 13.26 -9.16 -7.12
C LYS A 19 12.76 -7.73 -6.92
N LYS A 20 11.53 -7.43 -7.38
CA LYS A 20 10.97 -6.08 -7.25
C LYS A 20 10.58 -5.76 -5.81
N LEU A 21 10.05 -6.76 -5.09
CA LEU A 21 9.86 -6.65 -3.65
C LEU A 21 11.20 -6.32 -2.96
N ASP A 22 12.27 -7.06 -3.27
CA ASP A 22 13.56 -6.81 -2.63
C ASP A 22 14.14 -5.42 -2.96
N GLU A 23 14.05 -4.97 -4.22
CA GLU A 23 14.44 -3.60 -4.61
C GLU A 23 13.68 -2.53 -3.80
N ILE A 24 12.37 -2.72 -3.63
CA ILE A 24 11.51 -1.80 -2.86
C ILE A 24 11.94 -1.75 -1.39
N LEU A 25 12.21 -2.92 -0.79
CA LEU A 25 12.59 -3.01 0.62
C LEU A 25 14.00 -2.48 0.87
N ARG A 26 14.95 -2.79 -0.02
CA ARG A 26 16.35 -2.36 0.09
C ARG A 26 16.51 -0.86 -0.13
N SER A 27 15.71 -0.26 -1.02
CA SER A 27 15.66 1.19 -1.20
C SER A 27 14.97 1.92 -0.05
N GLY A 28 14.32 1.19 0.87
CA GLY A 28 13.56 1.78 1.98
C GLY A 28 12.28 2.49 1.54
N LEU A 29 11.82 2.24 0.30
CA LEU A 29 10.60 2.83 -0.24
C LEU A 29 9.37 2.40 0.56
N LEU A 30 9.31 1.11 0.91
CA LEU A 30 8.36 0.53 1.85
C LEU A 30 9.15 -0.28 2.88
N LYS A 31 8.70 -0.25 4.14
CA LYS A 31 9.26 -1.09 5.21
C LYS A 31 8.16 -1.95 5.81
N PRO A 32 8.36 -3.26 6.03
CA PRO A 32 7.30 -4.12 6.57
C PRO A 32 6.92 -3.68 7.98
N SER A 33 5.64 -3.43 8.25
CA SER A 33 5.17 -2.89 9.53
C SER A 33 5.17 -3.93 10.66
N ALA A 34 5.08 -5.22 10.33
CA ALA A 34 5.10 -6.32 11.31
C ALA A 34 6.47 -7.00 11.48
N GLY A 35 7.49 -6.57 10.72
CA GLY A 35 8.82 -7.19 10.70
C GLY A 35 9.87 -6.31 11.36
N GLY A 36 10.16 -6.56 12.64
CA GLY A 36 11.11 -5.76 13.40
C GLY A 36 11.64 -6.39 14.69
N GLY A 37 11.96 -7.69 14.71
CA GLY A 37 12.90 -8.21 15.71
C GLY A 37 14.31 -7.80 15.32
N GLN A 38 14.96 -6.92 16.08
CA GLN A 38 16.31 -6.39 15.82
C GLN A 38 17.35 -7.52 15.82
N GLY A 39 17.61 -8.13 14.67
CA GLY A 39 18.59 -9.21 14.56
C GLY A 39 18.88 -9.61 13.12
N ARG A 40 20.12 -10.00 12.85
CA ARG A 40 20.54 -10.61 11.58
C ARG A 40 19.79 -11.94 11.43
N GLY A 41 18.83 -12.01 10.49
CA GLY A 41 18.07 -13.24 10.21
C GLY A 41 16.57 -13.21 10.59
N SER A 42 16.06 -12.12 11.19
CA SER A 42 14.63 -12.03 11.49
C SER A 42 13.77 -12.08 10.21
N PRO A 43 12.73 -12.93 10.15
CA PRO A 43 11.91 -13.07 8.96
C PRO A 43 11.14 -11.78 8.68
N ARG A 44 11.16 -11.32 7.43
CA ARG A 44 10.34 -10.18 6.96
C ARG A 44 8.86 -10.58 7.04
N ARG A 45 8.09 -9.86 7.87
CA ARG A 45 6.65 -10.07 8.08
C ARG A 45 5.87 -8.83 7.67
N PHE A 46 4.79 -9.06 6.95
CA PHE A 46 3.95 -8.03 6.35
C PHE A 46 2.56 -8.06 6.96
N THR A 47 1.94 -6.91 7.13
CA THR A 47 0.52 -6.75 7.48
C THR A 47 -0.33 -6.70 6.21
N ALA A 48 -1.66 -6.82 6.33
CA ALA A 48 -2.57 -6.59 5.20
C ALA A 48 -2.38 -5.19 4.57
N ARG A 49 -2.09 -4.18 5.38
CA ARG A 49 -1.77 -2.81 4.94
C ARG A 49 -0.47 -2.74 4.14
N ASP A 50 0.54 -3.50 4.53
CA ASP A 50 1.78 -3.61 3.74
C ASP A 50 1.50 -4.24 2.37
N LEU A 51 0.63 -5.26 2.31
CA LEU A 51 0.24 -5.90 1.05
C LEU A 51 -0.48 -4.91 0.13
N LEU A 52 -1.36 -4.07 0.67
CA LEU A 52 -1.99 -2.97 -0.06
C LEU A 52 -0.98 -1.96 -0.58
N ALA A 53 -0.07 -1.49 0.26
CA ALA A 53 0.95 -0.54 -0.15
C ALA A 53 1.86 -1.12 -1.26
N LEU A 54 2.23 -2.41 -1.17
CA LEU A 54 2.98 -3.10 -2.21
C LEU A 54 2.19 -3.24 -3.52
N ARG A 55 0.88 -3.53 -3.44
CA ARG A 55 -0.01 -3.58 -4.59
C ARG A 55 -0.11 -2.22 -5.28
N LEU A 56 -0.29 -1.14 -4.52
CA LEU A 56 -0.31 0.22 -5.06
C LEU A 56 1.03 0.59 -5.69
N ALA A 57 2.14 0.26 -5.02
CA ALA A 57 3.48 0.50 -5.56
C ALA A 57 3.67 -0.18 -6.91
N ARG A 58 3.17 -1.41 -7.07
CA ARG A 58 3.16 -2.12 -8.36
C ARG A 58 2.41 -1.34 -9.44
N GLU A 59 1.18 -0.91 -9.16
CA GLU A 59 0.35 -0.21 -10.14
C GLU A 59 0.96 1.15 -10.55
N ILE A 60 1.49 1.91 -9.58
CA ILE A 60 2.21 3.17 -9.82
C ILE A 60 3.41 2.94 -10.74
N LEU A 61 4.22 1.92 -10.45
CA LEU A 61 5.38 1.55 -11.28
C LEU A 61 4.96 1.15 -12.69
N LYS A 62 3.84 0.43 -12.82
CA LYS A 62 3.32 -0.03 -14.11
C LYS A 62 2.75 1.12 -14.96
N ALA A 63 2.20 2.14 -14.30
CA ALA A 63 1.68 3.35 -14.94
C ALA A 63 2.77 4.36 -15.33
N GLY A 64 4.04 4.12 -14.98
CA GLY A 64 5.16 5.03 -15.28
C GLY A 64 5.12 6.33 -14.46
N ILE A 65 4.31 6.39 -13.40
CA ILE A 65 4.24 7.55 -12.51
C ILE A 65 5.54 7.66 -11.74
N ARG A 66 6.06 8.89 -11.57
CA ARG A 66 7.26 9.13 -10.76
C ARG A 66 7.00 8.68 -9.32
N VAL A 67 7.63 7.56 -8.98
CA VAL A 67 7.48 6.88 -7.69
C VAL A 67 7.67 7.83 -6.50
N ARG A 68 8.61 8.79 -6.60
CA ARG A 68 8.92 9.77 -5.55
C ARG A 68 7.70 10.57 -5.11
N THR A 69 6.78 10.92 -6.02
CA THR A 69 5.56 11.68 -5.70
C THR A 69 4.56 10.85 -4.89
N MET A 70 4.60 9.52 -5.04
CA MET A 70 3.66 8.61 -4.39
C MET A 70 4.20 7.98 -3.10
N VAL A 71 5.47 8.21 -2.74
CA VAL A 71 6.06 7.67 -1.50
C VAL A 71 5.28 8.14 -0.27
N GLY A 72 4.83 9.39 -0.25
CA GLY A 72 3.98 9.93 0.83
C GLY A 72 2.68 9.13 0.98
N ALA A 73 1.97 8.92 -0.13
CA ALA A 73 0.74 8.13 -0.16
C ALA A 73 0.94 6.67 0.29
N LEU A 74 1.99 6.02 -0.20
CA LEU A 74 2.33 4.66 0.18
C LEU A 74 2.64 4.53 1.67
N ARG A 75 3.42 5.47 2.24
CA ARG A 75 3.71 5.50 3.67
C ARG A 75 2.47 5.80 4.51
N TYR A 76 1.59 6.65 4.01
CA TYR A 76 0.33 6.97 4.69
C TYR A 76 -0.53 5.69 4.87
N VAL A 77 -0.65 4.87 3.83
CA VAL A 77 -1.32 3.55 3.90
C VAL A 77 -0.68 2.62 4.94
N GLN A 78 0.66 2.64 5.07
CA GLN A 78 1.36 1.79 6.05
C GLN A 78 1.22 2.25 7.51
N ARG A 79 1.16 3.56 7.77
CA ARG A 79 1.38 4.15 9.10
C ARG A 79 0.12 4.38 9.94
N GLY A 80 -1.06 4.49 9.34
CA GLY A 80 -2.23 5.05 10.03
C GLY A 80 -2.81 4.15 11.13
N HIS A 81 -2.81 4.63 12.38
CA HIS A 81 -3.89 4.30 13.31
C HIS A 81 -5.18 4.89 12.72
N GLY A 82 -6.23 4.07 12.53
CA GLY A 82 -7.49 4.52 11.92
C GLY A 82 -7.50 4.58 10.39
N PHE A 83 -6.51 4.00 9.70
CA PHE A 83 -6.65 3.73 8.26
C PHE A 83 -7.74 2.66 8.06
N PRO A 84 -8.68 2.83 7.11
CA PRO A 84 -9.79 1.90 6.95
C PRO A 84 -9.32 0.48 6.62
N GLU A 85 -10.10 -0.51 7.05
CA GLU A 85 -9.87 -1.91 6.73
C GLU A 85 -10.07 -2.16 5.22
N LEU A 86 -9.47 -3.23 4.70
CA LEU A 86 -9.47 -3.51 3.25
C LEU A 86 -10.89 -3.52 2.63
N HIS A 87 -11.90 -3.97 3.37
CA HIS A 87 -13.28 -4.03 2.89
C HIS A 87 -13.97 -2.66 2.85
N GLU A 88 -13.48 -1.69 3.61
CA GLU A 88 -14.02 -0.32 3.67
C GLU A 88 -13.44 0.58 2.56
N LEU A 89 -12.35 0.16 1.92
CA LEU A 89 -11.63 0.95 0.92
C LEU A 89 -12.27 0.96 -0.47
N VAL A 90 -13.37 0.23 -0.68
CA VAL A 90 -14.06 0.13 -1.98
C VAL A 90 -14.41 1.52 -2.54
N ASN A 91 -14.82 2.42 -1.66
CA ASN A 91 -15.19 3.80 -2.00
C ASN A 91 -14.12 4.83 -1.63
N VAL A 92 -12.88 4.41 -1.37
CA VAL A 92 -11.82 5.32 -0.92
C VAL A 92 -10.80 5.54 -2.03
N ALA A 93 -10.32 6.76 -2.14
CA ALA A 93 -9.20 7.13 -2.99
C ALA A 93 -8.20 7.98 -2.19
N ILE A 94 -6.96 8.05 -2.68
CA ILE A 94 -5.93 8.94 -2.17
C ILE A 94 -5.72 10.06 -3.18
N TRP A 95 -5.81 11.31 -2.71
CA TRP A 95 -5.28 12.47 -3.41
C TRP A 95 -3.90 12.82 -2.84
N THR A 96 -2.95 13.19 -3.70
CA THR A 96 -1.65 13.74 -3.29
C THR A 96 -1.06 14.65 -4.34
N ASP A 97 -0.39 15.72 -3.92
CA ASP A 97 0.43 16.59 -4.77
C ASP A 97 1.95 16.37 -4.54
N GLY A 98 2.30 15.33 -3.78
CA GLY A 98 3.67 15.00 -3.37
C GLY A 98 4.12 15.66 -2.05
N GLN A 99 3.36 16.62 -1.51
CA GLN A 99 3.58 17.19 -0.18
C GLN A 99 2.51 16.70 0.79
N GLU A 100 1.25 16.78 0.38
CA GLU A 100 0.11 16.38 1.19
C GLU A 100 -0.50 15.06 0.67
N VAL A 101 -1.17 14.34 1.57
CA VAL A 101 -1.90 13.11 1.27
C VAL A 101 -3.25 13.19 1.97
N VAL A 102 -4.32 13.05 1.21
CA VAL A 102 -5.70 13.13 1.71
C VAL A 102 -6.47 11.89 1.29
N LEU A 103 -7.21 11.30 2.23
CA LEU A 103 -8.21 10.28 1.91
C LEU A 103 -9.51 10.95 1.45
N CYS A 104 -9.97 10.51 0.30
CA CYS A 104 -11.21 10.95 -0.30
C CYS A 104 -12.20 9.78 -0.32
N ASP A 105 -13.38 10.02 0.23
CA ASP A 105 -14.53 9.14 0.05
C ASP A 105 -15.20 9.50 -1.29
N LYS A 106 -15.18 8.58 -2.25
CA LYS A 106 -15.73 8.73 -3.59
C LYS A 106 -17.26 8.93 -3.58
N THR A 107 -17.95 8.51 -2.51
CA THR A 107 -19.40 8.74 -2.38
C THR A 107 -19.73 10.17 -1.96
N LYS A 108 -18.79 10.82 -1.28
CA LYS A 108 -18.94 12.21 -0.83
C LYS A 108 -18.42 13.11 -1.93
N LYS A 109 -19.28 13.98 -2.48
CA LYS A 109 -18.85 15.08 -3.35
C LYS A 109 -18.01 16.06 -2.52
N LYS A 110 -16.72 15.79 -2.38
CA LYS A 110 -15.74 16.76 -1.90
C LYS A 110 -14.90 17.22 -3.08
N SER A 111 -14.81 18.53 -3.26
CA SER A 111 -13.86 19.17 -4.16
C SER A 111 -12.45 18.74 -3.75
N ALA A 112 -11.58 18.45 -4.72
CA ALA A 112 -10.17 18.20 -4.44
C ALA A 112 -9.59 19.38 -3.63
N PRO A 113 -8.64 19.15 -2.70
CA PRO A 113 -7.96 20.23 -2.00
C PRO A 113 -7.42 21.22 -3.03
N GLY A 114 -7.67 22.53 -2.82
CA GLY A 114 -7.19 23.57 -3.73
C GLY A 114 -5.67 23.56 -3.78
N SER A 115 -5.07 23.17 -4.90
CA SER A 115 -3.63 23.23 -5.08
C SER A 115 -3.20 24.66 -5.35
N SER A 116 -2.14 25.13 -4.70
CA SER A 116 -1.43 26.35 -5.08
C SER A 116 -0.93 26.28 -6.53
N GLU A 117 -0.66 27.43 -7.14
CA GLU A 117 -0.37 27.54 -8.58
C GLU A 117 0.87 26.69 -8.96
N ARG A 118 0.62 25.62 -9.74
CA ARG A 118 1.56 24.68 -10.39
C ARG A 118 2.03 23.46 -9.58
N CYS A 119 1.13 22.75 -8.92
CA CYS A 119 1.38 21.36 -8.50
C CYS A 119 0.69 20.34 -9.42
N VAL A 120 1.40 19.27 -9.79
CA VAL A 120 0.78 18.08 -10.40
C VAL A 120 0.23 17.22 -9.27
N SER A 121 -1.09 17.06 -9.23
CA SER A 121 -1.73 16.17 -8.27
C SER A 121 -2.08 14.82 -8.90
N HIS A 122 -2.11 13.79 -8.06
CA HIS A 122 -2.45 12.42 -8.40
C HIS A 122 -3.64 11.98 -7.56
N PHE A 123 -4.57 11.30 -8.22
CA PHE A 123 -5.68 10.62 -7.57
C PHE A 123 -5.52 9.12 -7.79
N VAL A 124 -5.53 8.34 -6.71
CA VAL A 124 -5.33 6.89 -6.74
C VAL A 124 -6.51 6.22 -6.05
N ASP A 125 -7.34 5.56 -6.85
CA ASP A 125 -8.43 4.74 -6.34
C ASP A 125 -7.88 3.53 -5.58
N LEU A 126 -8.28 3.39 -4.31
CA LEU A 126 -7.83 2.28 -3.47
C LEU A 126 -8.70 1.03 -3.63
N GLY A 127 -9.95 1.18 -4.10
CA GLY A 127 -10.92 0.09 -4.17
C GLY A 127 -10.40 -1.13 -4.94
N PRO A 128 -9.95 -0.99 -6.20
CA PRO A 128 -9.43 -2.11 -6.97
C PRO A 128 -8.20 -2.77 -6.34
N ALA A 129 -7.32 -1.99 -5.71
CA ALA A 129 -6.12 -2.50 -5.06
C ALA A 129 -6.47 -3.25 -3.77
N ALA A 130 -7.39 -2.72 -2.97
CA ALA A 130 -7.85 -3.34 -1.74
C ALA A 130 -8.62 -4.64 -2.00
N GLU A 131 -9.50 -4.66 -3.00
CA GLU A 131 -10.20 -5.86 -3.40
C GLU A 131 -9.24 -6.94 -3.91
N HIS A 132 -8.25 -6.56 -4.72
CA HIS A 132 -7.23 -7.49 -5.19
C HIS A 132 -6.48 -8.14 -4.03
N VAL A 133 -6.08 -7.34 -3.03
CA VAL A 133 -5.36 -7.82 -1.86
C VAL A 133 -6.25 -8.73 -1.01
N ARG A 134 -7.50 -8.33 -0.75
CA ARG A 134 -8.47 -9.14 0.01
C ARG A 134 -8.67 -10.51 -0.65
N ARG A 135 -9.00 -10.54 -1.94
CA ARG A 135 -9.16 -11.79 -2.70
C ARG A 135 -7.86 -12.61 -2.73
N GLY A 136 -6.71 -11.94 -2.77
CA GLY A 136 -5.39 -12.59 -2.73
C GLY A 136 -5.12 -13.28 -1.40
N ILE A 137 -5.46 -12.62 -0.28
CA ILE A 137 -5.35 -13.15 1.07
C ILE A 137 -6.27 -14.37 1.25
N GLU A 138 -7.52 -14.30 0.79
CA GLU A 138 -8.50 -15.40 0.87
C GLU A 138 -8.05 -16.67 0.12
N ARG A 139 -7.21 -16.51 -0.90
CA ARG A 139 -6.64 -17.62 -1.69
C ARG A 139 -5.33 -18.15 -1.13
N LEU A 140 -4.78 -17.52 -0.10
CA LEU A 140 -3.60 -18.08 0.55
C LEU A 140 -4.01 -19.37 1.25
N PRO A 141 -3.21 -20.45 1.14
CA PRO A 141 -3.47 -21.65 1.91
C PRO A 141 -3.46 -21.28 3.39
N SER A 142 -4.57 -21.58 4.08
CA SER A 142 -4.74 -21.33 5.50
C SER A 142 -3.56 -21.94 6.25
N LYS A 143 -2.56 -21.14 6.62
CA LYS A 143 -1.58 -21.56 7.60
C LYS A 143 -2.27 -21.43 8.96
N GLN A 144 -3.05 -22.45 9.31
CA GLN A 144 -3.27 -22.77 10.72
C GLN A 144 -1.90 -22.79 11.40
N ARG A 145 -1.68 -21.85 12.31
CA ARG A 145 -0.65 -21.91 13.32
C ARG A 145 -1.16 -21.19 14.55
#